data_AF-A0A670Z840-F1
#
_entry.id   AF-A0A670Z840-F1
#
_cell.length_a   1.000
_cell.length_b   1.000
_cell.length_c   1.000
_cell.angle_alpha   90.00
_cell.angle_beta   90.00
_cell.angle_gamma   90.00
#
_symmetry.space_group_name_H-M   'P 1'
#
loop_
_entity.id
_entity.type
_entity.pdbx_description
1 polymer ?
#
loop_
_entity_poly.entity_id
_entity_poly.type
_entity_poly.pdbx_seq_one_letter_code
_entity_poly.pdbx_strand_id
1 'polypeptide(L)'
;GLCKCAARIISAAGLSEIGLEVGCFDALWSLKILLLSHNSIAKIWPQTFMSLSFLEKMDLSYNLLAHLPHDFSNELTSLKDLKVAHNCLRALGFESLQYMENLEKLDLSHNLVTSIEKGTFRGLSRLRHLYLQSNRLAVIYNGFFFMLQNLEVLLREIDFGCFSNVVLL
;
A
#
# COMPACT_ATOMS: atom_id res chain seq x y z
N GLY A 1 5.79 24.87 1.46
CA GLY A 1 5.20 25.24 0.16
C GLY A 1 4.34 24.13 -0.39
N LEU A 2 3.12 23.96 0.15
CA LEU A 2 2.06 23.11 -0.41
C LEU A 2 1.66 23.49 -1.86
N CYS A 3 2.12 24.66 -2.33
CA CYS A 3 1.71 25.27 -3.59
C CYS A 3 2.19 24.59 -4.88
N LYS A 4 3.22 23.71 -4.89
CA LYS A 4 3.63 23.03 -6.15
C LYS A 4 2.92 21.69 -6.39
N CYS A 5 2.72 20.86 -5.37
CA CYS A 5 1.92 19.64 -5.49
C CYS A 5 0.41 19.93 -5.54
N ALA A 6 -0.11 20.81 -4.67
CA ALA A 6 -1.53 21.16 -4.71
C ALA A 6 -1.89 21.84 -6.04
N ALA A 7 -1.03 22.70 -6.60
CA ALA A 7 -1.31 23.35 -7.89
C ALA A 7 -1.29 22.37 -9.08
N ARG A 8 -0.48 21.29 -9.04
CA ARG A 8 -0.49 20.24 -10.08
C ARG A 8 -1.64 19.25 -9.92
N ILE A 9 -2.14 19.02 -8.70
CA ILE A 9 -3.37 18.24 -8.46
C ILE A 9 -4.59 19.01 -8.99
N ILE A 10 -4.62 20.35 -8.88
CA ILE A 10 -5.73 21.20 -9.34
C ILE A 10 -5.74 21.41 -10.87
N SER A 11 -4.59 21.32 -11.56
CA SER A 11 -4.53 21.55 -13.02
C SER A 11 -4.94 20.33 -13.88
N ALA A 12 -5.29 19.20 -13.27
CA ALA A 12 -5.69 17.97 -13.97
C ALA A 12 -7.21 17.87 -14.22
N ALA A 13 -7.99 18.93 -13.99
CA ALA A 13 -9.44 18.98 -14.25
C ALA A 13 -9.83 18.86 -15.75
N GLY A 14 -8.89 18.45 -16.62
CA GLY A 14 -9.11 18.16 -18.04
C GLY A 14 -8.24 17.02 -18.60
N LEU A 15 -7.54 16.24 -17.77
CA LEU A 15 -6.72 15.09 -18.18
C LEU A 15 -7.15 13.85 -17.39
N SER A 16 -7.30 12.73 -18.09
CA SER A 16 -7.97 11.49 -17.66
C SER A 16 -7.32 10.72 -16.50
N GLU A 17 -6.15 11.13 -16.00
CA GLU A 17 -5.45 10.49 -14.87
C GLU A 17 -4.25 11.33 -14.39
N ILE A 18 -3.86 11.19 -13.12
CA ILE A 18 -2.77 11.92 -12.46
C ILE A 18 -1.56 10.99 -12.26
N GLY A 19 -0.36 11.49 -12.53
CA GLY A 19 0.90 10.85 -12.16
C GLY A 19 1.64 11.61 -11.06
N LEU A 20 2.03 10.94 -9.98
CA LEU A 20 2.92 11.51 -8.96
C LEU A 20 4.37 11.37 -9.43
N GLU A 21 5.00 12.48 -9.80
CA GLU A 21 6.35 12.53 -10.34
C GLU A 21 7.44 12.53 -9.26
N VAL A 22 8.64 12.16 -9.70
CA VAL A 22 9.87 12.20 -8.90
C VAL A 22 10.05 13.57 -8.25
N GLY A 23 10.39 13.57 -6.95
CA GLY A 23 10.73 14.76 -6.19
C GLY A 23 9.59 15.74 -5.91
N CYS A 24 8.34 15.41 -6.28
CA CYS A 24 7.22 16.32 -6.04
C CYS A 24 6.98 16.60 -4.54
N PHE A 25 7.43 15.71 -3.65
CA PHE A 25 7.35 15.87 -2.20
C PHE A 25 8.67 16.22 -1.50
N ASP A 26 9.76 16.52 -2.22
CA ASP A 26 11.10 16.68 -1.62
C ASP A 26 11.19 17.80 -0.58
N ALA A 27 10.41 18.87 -0.76
CA ALA A 27 10.35 19.97 0.19
C ALA A 27 9.54 19.66 1.46
N LEU A 28 8.93 18.48 1.57
CA LEU A 28 8.01 18.08 2.64
C LEU A 28 8.64 17.06 3.60
N TRP A 29 9.95 17.16 3.84
CA TRP A 29 10.72 16.22 4.65
C TRP A 29 10.20 16.00 6.08
N SER A 30 9.49 16.96 6.67
CA SER A 30 8.89 16.84 8.01
C SER A 30 7.43 16.35 8.01
N LEU A 31 6.88 16.01 6.84
CA LEU A 31 5.47 15.63 6.71
C LEU A 31 5.17 14.34 7.47
N LYS A 32 4.14 14.37 8.32
CA LYS A 32 3.69 13.20 9.10
C LYS A 32 2.51 12.48 8.46
N ILE A 33 1.66 13.20 7.73
CA ILE A 33 0.42 12.69 7.15
C ILE A 33 0.32 13.18 5.71
N LEU A 34 0.12 12.25 4.78
CA LEU A 34 -0.10 12.54 3.36
C LEU A 34 -1.44 11.93 2.94
N LEU A 35 -2.40 12.81 2.61
CA LEU A 35 -3.74 12.41 2.17
C LEU A 35 -3.88 12.72 0.70
N LEU A 36 -3.96 11.67 -0.11
CA LEU A 36 -4.11 11.71 -1.56
C LEU A 36 -5.26 10.81 -2.02
N SER A 37 -6.19 10.50 -1.13
CA SER A 37 -7.37 9.70 -1.47
C SER A 37 -8.31 10.47 -2.38
N HIS A 38 -9.11 9.72 -3.16
CA HIS A 38 -10.07 10.29 -4.13
C HIS A 38 -9.41 11.22 -5.16
N ASN A 39 -8.21 10.86 -5.61
CA ASN A 39 -7.60 11.47 -6.77
C ASN A 39 -7.65 10.47 -7.93
N SER A 40 -7.49 10.93 -9.16
CA SER A 40 -7.42 10.02 -10.31
C SER A 40 -5.98 9.53 -10.52
N ILE A 41 -5.23 9.23 -9.44
CA ILE A 41 -3.81 8.87 -9.55
C ILE A 41 -3.69 7.47 -10.13
N ALA A 42 -3.15 7.37 -11.34
CA ALA A 42 -2.91 6.09 -12.01
C ALA A 42 -1.46 5.63 -11.89
N LYS A 43 -0.52 6.56 -11.66
CA LYS A 43 0.91 6.27 -11.66
C LYS A 43 1.67 6.96 -10.54
N ILE A 44 2.58 6.22 -9.92
CA ILE A 44 3.61 6.74 -9.01
C ILE A 44 4.95 6.41 -9.66
N TRP A 45 5.75 7.43 -9.93
CA TRP A 45 7.09 7.23 -10.47
C TRP A 45 8.06 6.78 -9.35
N PRO A 46 9.15 6.05 -9.68
CA PRO A 46 10.19 5.74 -8.70
C PRO A 46 10.68 6.99 -7.97
N GLN A 47 11.12 6.84 -6.72
CA GLN A 47 11.68 7.92 -5.88
C GLN A 47 10.71 9.08 -5.57
N THR A 48 9.42 8.96 -5.91
CA THR A 48 8.41 10.00 -5.60
C THR A 48 8.38 10.36 -4.12
N PHE A 49 8.60 9.40 -3.22
CA PHE A 49 8.54 9.58 -1.77
C PHE A 49 9.92 9.61 -1.08
N MET A 50 11.01 9.83 -1.84
CA MET A 50 12.38 9.66 -1.34
C MET A 50 12.72 10.55 -0.12
N SER A 51 12.02 11.67 0.06
CA SER A 51 12.27 12.60 1.17
C SER A 51 11.34 12.41 2.37
N LEU A 52 10.43 11.42 2.36
CA LEU A 52 9.34 11.30 3.33
C LEU A 52 9.62 10.34 4.50
N SER A 53 10.86 10.34 5.01
CA SER A 53 11.32 9.43 6.07
C SER A 53 10.60 9.57 7.41
N PHE A 54 9.95 10.71 7.66
CA PHE A 54 9.16 10.95 8.87
C PHE A 54 7.67 10.68 8.71
N LEU A 55 7.22 10.30 7.52
CA LEU A 55 5.80 10.07 7.24
C LEU A 55 5.27 8.89 8.03
N GLU A 56 4.16 9.09 8.74
CA GLU A 56 3.55 8.08 9.60
C GLU A 56 2.24 7.54 9.02
N LYS A 57 1.53 8.36 8.23
CA LYS A 57 0.26 7.95 7.60
C LYS A 57 0.20 8.37 6.15
N MET A 58 -0.17 7.44 5.28
CA MET A 58 -0.38 7.70 3.86
C MET A 58 -1.72 7.09 3.43
N ASP A 59 -2.57 7.94 2.84
CA ASP A 59 -3.83 7.50 2.25
C ASP A 59 -3.83 7.77 0.74
N LEU A 60 -3.75 6.69 -0.03
CA LEU A 60 -3.83 6.64 -1.49
C LEU A 60 -5.13 5.94 -1.94
N SER A 61 -6.12 5.81 -1.05
CA SER A 61 -7.35 5.07 -1.35
C SER A 61 -8.20 5.76 -2.42
N TYR A 62 -9.04 5.02 -3.15
CA TYR A 62 -9.90 5.57 -4.20
C TYR A 62 -9.09 6.31 -5.28
N ASN A 63 -8.09 5.61 -5.83
CA ASN A 63 -7.29 6.06 -6.97
C ASN A 63 -7.33 4.98 -8.07
N LEU A 64 -6.47 5.09 -9.07
CA LEU A 64 -6.42 4.21 -10.25
C LEU A 64 -5.11 3.40 -10.30
N LEU A 65 -4.44 3.20 -9.15
CA LEU A 65 -3.12 2.55 -9.11
C LEU A 65 -3.22 1.08 -9.52
N ALA A 66 -2.49 0.69 -10.56
CA ALA A 66 -2.40 -0.70 -11.00
C ALA A 66 -1.26 -1.49 -10.32
N HIS A 67 -0.26 -0.78 -9.82
CA HIS A 67 0.93 -1.33 -9.16
C HIS A 67 1.63 -0.25 -8.32
N LEU A 68 2.31 -0.68 -7.26
CA LEU A 68 3.26 0.13 -6.51
C LEU A 68 4.65 -0.02 -7.15
N PRO A 69 5.46 1.04 -7.26
CA PRO A 69 6.83 0.92 -7.77
C PRO A 69 7.69 0.06 -6.83
N HIS A 70 8.76 -0.53 -7.35
CA HIS A 70 9.65 -1.43 -6.59
C HIS A 70 10.33 -0.73 -5.40
N ASP A 71 10.60 0.57 -5.51
CA ASP A 71 11.23 1.40 -4.49
C ASP A 71 10.21 2.14 -3.60
N PHE A 72 8.91 1.78 -3.68
CA PHE A 72 7.84 2.45 -2.95
C PHE A 72 8.11 2.53 -1.45
N SER A 73 8.70 1.48 -0.87
CA SER A 73 8.97 1.40 0.57
C SER A 73 10.28 2.02 1.04
N ASN A 74 11.23 2.31 0.13
CA ASN A 74 12.63 2.59 0.48
C ASN A 74 12.81 3.64 1.58
N GLU A 75 12.04 4.72 1.50
CA GLU A 75 12.17 5.88 2.41
C GLU A 75 10.95 6.03 3.33
N LEU A 76 10.00 5.07 3.31
CA LEU A 76 8.80 5.10 4.15
C LEU A 76 8.99 4.33 5.47
N THR A 77 10.17 4.46 6.08
CA THR A 77 10.59 3.67 7.24
C THR A 77 9.83 3.99 8.52
N SER A 78 9.29 5.21 8.66
CA SER A 78 8.44 5.60 9.80
C SER A 78 6.95 5.31 9.61
N LEU A 79 6.54 4.76 8.46
CA LEU A 79 5.13 4.62 8.11
C LEU A 79 4.45 3.57 9.00
N LYS A 80 3.29 3.94 9.57
CA LYS A 80 2.50 3.10 10.48
C LYS A 80 1.15 2.71 9.89
N ASP A 81 0.53 3.60 9.12
CA ASP A 81 -0.78 3.38 8.50
C ASP A 81 -0.69 3.68 7.00
N LEU A 82 -0.81 2.62 6.19
CA LEU A 82 -0.86 2.71 4.73
C LEU A 82 -2.22 2.24 4.24
N LYS A 83 -2.91 3.12 3.53
CA LYS A 83 -4.15 2.78 2.84
C LYS A 83 -4.01 2.95 1.34
N VAL A 84 -4.26 1.86 0.63
CA VAL A 84 -4.28 1.79 -0.83
C VAL A 84 -5.56 1.07 -1.30
N ALA A 85 -6.62 1.14 -0.49
CA ALA A 85 -7.90 0.51 -0.77
C ALA A 85 -8.59 1.14 -1.98
N HIS A 86 -9.50 0.43 -2.64
CA HIS A 86 -10.21 0.94 -3.82
C HIS A 86 -9.26 1.46 -4.91
N ASN A 87 -8.33 0.60 -5.32
CA ASN A 87 -7.42 0.81 -6.44
C ASN A 87 -7.53 -0.39 -7.41
N CYS A 88 -6.62 -0.47 -8.37
CA CYS A 88 -6.58 -1.53 -9.38
C CYS A 88 -5.37 -2.47 -9.20
N LEU A 89 -4.82 -2.58 -7.98
CA LEU A 89 -3.61 -3.37 -7.72
C LEU A 89 -3.85 -4.85 -8.04
N ARG A 90 -2.97 -5.46 -8.84
CA ARG A 90 -3.10 -6.87 -9.29
C ARG A 90 -2.19 -7.84 -8.56
N ALA A 91 -1.06 -7.35 -8.06
CA ALA A 91 -0.08 -8.16 -7.34
C ALA A 91 0.65 -7.30 -6.31
N LEU A 92 1.22 -7.96 -5.31
CA LEU A 92 2.17 -7.37 -4.38
C LEU A 92 3.47 -8.18 -4.43
N GLY A 93 4.57 -7.47 -4.66
CA GLY A 93 5.91 -8.05 -4.65
C GLY A 93 6.63 -7.79 -3.32
N PHE A 94 7.68 -8.55 -3.08
CA PHE A 94 8.53 -8.41 -1.89
C PHE A 94 9.06 -6.98 -1.70
N GLU A 95 9.58 -6.39 -2.77
CA GLU A 95 10.26 -5.09 -2.72
C GLU A 95 9.30 -3.93 -2.38
N SER A 96 8.02 -4.08 -2.69
CA SER A 96 7.02 -3.01 -2.50
C SER A 96 6.82 -2.61 -1.04
N LEU A 97 7.08 -3.51 -0.07
CA LEU A 97 6.82 -3.27 1.36
C LEU A 97 8.01 -3.57 2.29
N GLN A 98 9.12 -4.12 1.78
CA GLN A 98 10.19 -4.70 2.60
C GLN A 98 10.79 -3.77 3.68
N TYR A 99 10.78 -2.45 3.47
CA TYR A 99 11.39 -1.48 4.39
C TYR A 99 10.40 -0.81 5.36
N MET A 100 9.12 -1.21 5.35
CA MET A 100 8.09 -0.64 6.22
C MET A 100 8.01 -1.36 7.58
N GLU A 101 9.12 -1.51 8.29
CA GLU A 101 9.20 -2.29 9.55
C GLU A 101 8.27 -1.77 10.66
N ASN A 102 7.91 -0.47 10.59
CA ASN A 102 7.00 0.18 11.52
C ASN A 102 5.52 0.11 11.15
N LEU A 103 5.17 -0.56 10.05
CA LEU A 103 3.80 -0.62 9.57
C LEU A 103 2.92 -1.42 10.53
N GLU A 104 1.86 -0.80 11.04
CA GLU A 104 0.90 -1.39 11.97
C GLU A 104 -0.42 -1.74 11.28
N LYS A 105 -0.78 -0.96 10.26
CA LYS A 105 -2.01 -1.12 9.49
C LYS A 105 -1.73 -1.01 7.99
N LEU A 106 -2.20 -2.02 7.26
CA LEU A 106 -2.17 -2.07 5.81
C LEU A 106 -3.55 -2.39 5.25
N ASP A 107 -4.11 -1.44 4.52
CA ASP A 107 -5.40 -1.60 3.84
C ASP A 107 -5.24 -1.73 2.33
N LEU A 108 -5.43 -2.96 1.84
CA LEU A 108 -5.39 -3.37 0.44
C LEU A 108 -6.77 -3.80 -0.07
N SER A 109 -7.83 -3.54 0.70
CA SER A 109 -9.18 -3.99 0.36
C SER A 109 -9.68 -3.37 -0.94
N HIS A 110 -10.65 -4.04 -1.58
CA HIS A 110 -11.24 -3.55 -2.83
C HIS A 110 -10.19 -3.26 -3.93
N ASN A 111 -9.29 -4.21 -4.15
CA ASN A 111 -8.33 -4.20 -5.25
C ASN A 111 -8.56 -5.43 -6.15
N LEU A 112 -7.64 -5.68 -7.08
CA LEU A 112 -7.70 -6.79 -8.02
C LEU A 112 -6.60 -7.82 -7.74
N VAL A 113 -6.10 -7.91 -6.50
CA VAL A 113 -4.92 -8.71 -6.17
C VAL A 113 -5.24 -10.18 -6.37
N THR A 114 -4.53 -10.84 -7.28
CA THR A 114 -4.66 -12.28 -7.57
C THR A 114 -3.58 -13.11 -6.89
N SER A 115 -2.42 -12.51 -6.65
CA SER A 115 -1.26 -13.17 -6.06
C SER A 115 -0.45 -12.20 -5.21
N ILE A 116 0.12 -12.73 -4.14
CA ILE A 116 1.04 -12.02 -3.26
C ILE A 116 2.30 -12.88 -3.19
N GLU A 117 3.44 -12.29 -3.52
CA GLU A 117 4.71 -13.00 -3.59
C GLU A 117 5.13 -13.53 -2.21
N LYS A 118 5.76 -14.71 -2.19
CA LYS A 118 6.36 -15.24 -0.96
C LYS A 118 7.41 -14.26 -0.46
N GLY A 119 7.30 -13.85 0.80
CA GLY A 119 8.21 -12.87 1.36
C GLY A 119 7.62 -11.47 1.47
N THR A 120 6.51 -11.13 0.78
CA THR A 120 5.93 -9.77 0.74
C THR A 120 5.80 -9.08 2.10
N PHE A 121 5.45 -9.82 3.15
CA PHE A 121 5.30 -9.27 4.50
C PHE A 121 6.48 -9.56 5.43
N ARG A 122 7.60 -10.08 4.91
CA ARG A 122 8.81 -10.30 5.70
C ARG A 122 9.34 -8.95 6.19
N GLY A 123 9.63 -8.86 7.49
CA GLY A 123 10.10 -7.62 8.10
C GLY A 123 9.00 -6.71 8.64
N LEU A 124 7.72 -6.93 8.26
CA LEU A 124 6.57 -6.20 8.80
C LEU A 124 6.18 -6.71 10.20
N SER A 125 7.15 -6.75 11.10
CA SER A 125 7.04 -7.33 12.44
C SER A 125 6.00 -6.61 13.31
N ARG A 126 5.63 -5.36 13.00
CA ARG A 126 4.64 -4.58 13.74
C ARG A 126 3.24 -4.62 13.15
N LEU A 127 3.04 -5.33 12.04
CA LEU A 127 1.75 -5.34 11.35
C LEU A 127 0.69 -6.08 12.17
N ARG A 128 -0.35 -5.35 12.58
CA ARG A 128 -1.46 -5.86 13.39
C ARG A 128 -2.75 -5.98 12.61
N HIS A 129 -2.95 -5.09 11.63
CA HIS A 129 -4.19 -5.04 10.86
C HIS A 129 -3.89 -5.16 9.37
N LEU A 130 -4.40 -6.24 8.76
CA LEU A 130 -4.29 -6.47 7.33
C LEU A 130 -5.69 -6.67 6.71
N TYR A 131 -6.04 -5.79 5.79
CA TYR A 131 -7.33 -5.81 5.10
C TYR A 131 -7.12 -6.27 3.65
N LEU A 132 -7.70 -7.42 3.30
CA LEU A 132 -7.58 -8.03 1.97
C LEU A 132 -8.95 -8.37 1.37
N GLN A 133 -10.06 -8.02 2.03
CA GLN A 133 -11.41 -8.28 1.54
C GLN A 133 -11.66 -7.66 0.16
N SER A 134 -12.54 -8.29 -0.60
CA SER A 134 -12.88 -7.88 -1.97
C SER A 134 -11.65 -7.72 -2.89
N ASN A 135 -10.74 -8.69 -2.81
CA ASN A 135 -9.68 -8.95 -3.80
C ASN A 135 -10.01 -10.21 -4.64
N ARG A 136 -9.07 -10.68 -5.46
CA ARG A 136 -9.22 -11.86 -6.31
C ARG A 136 -8.24 -12.97 -5.96
N LEU A 137 -7.89 -13.07 -4.68
CA LEU A 137 -6.94 -14.05 -4.17
C LEU A 137 -7.53 -15.46 -4.28
N ALA A 138 -7.09 -16.22 -5.27
CA ALA A 138 -7.56 -17.59 -5.49
C ALA A 138 -6.77 -18.62 -4.66
N VAL A 139 -5.49 -18.36 -4.42
CA VAL A 139 -4.59 -19.28 -3.71
C VAL A 139 -3.75 -18.50 -2.72
N ILE A 140 -3.85 -18.87 -1.44
CA ILE A 140 -2.87 -18.47 -0.45
C ILE A 140 -2.02 -19.69 -0.11
N TYR A 141 -0.72 -19.61 -0.38
CA TYR A 141 0.20 -20.71 -0.11
C TYR A 141 0.28 -21.01 1.39
N ASN A 142 0.46 -22.29 1.73
CA ASN A 142 0.71 -22.71 3.11
C ASN A 142 1.89 -21.93 3.69
N GLY A 143 1.64 -21.28 4.83
CA GLY A 143 2.61 -20.48 5.57
C GLY A 143 2.74 -19.02 5.20
N PHE A 144 1.86 -18.53 4.32
CA PHE A 144 1.69 -17.09 4.10
C PHE A 144 1.53 -16.29 5.40
N PHE A 145 0.74 -16.80 6.36
CA PHE A 145 0.48 -16.11 7.63
C PHE A 145 1.51 -16.37 8.71
N PHE A 146 2.40 -17.36 8.56
CA PHE A 146 3.44 -17.64 9.57
C PHE A 146 4.44 -16.50 9.74
N MET A 147 4.54 -15.61 8.75
CA MET A 147 5.39 -14.42 8.83
C MET A 147 4.72 -13.23 9.53
N LEU A 148 3.40 -13.29 9.74
CA LEU A 148 2.59 -12.23 10.34
C LEU A 148 2.30 -12.55 11.81
N GLN A 149 3.36 -12.73 12.61
CA GLN A 149 3.27 -13.26 13.98
C GLN A 149 2.50 -12.36 14.96
N ASN A 150 2.31 -11.07 14.63
CA ASN A 150 1.63 -10.08 15.47
C ASN A 150 0.29 -9.63 14.88
N LEU A 151 -0.26 -10.39 13.94
CA LEU A 151 -1.51 -10.01 13.26
C LEU A 151 -2.71 -10.23 14.20
N GLU A 152 -3.36 -9.14 14.59
CA GLU A 152 -4.54 -9.14 15.46
C GLU A 152 -5.83 -9.27 14.64
N VAL A 153 -5.88 -8.59 13.50
CA VAL A 153 -7.08 -8.54 12.65
C VAL A 153 -6.71 -8.82 11.20
N LEU A 154 -7.44 -9.76 10.63
CA LEU A 154 -7.34 -10.16 9.24
C LEU A 154 -8.74 -10.34 8.65
N LEU A 155 -9.13 -9.41 7.78
CA LEU A 155 -10.39 -9.51 7.05
C LEU A 155 -10.12 -10.09 5.66
N ARG A 156 -10.71 -11.28 5.39
CA ARG A 156 -10.65 -11.94 4.08
C ARG A 156 -12.04 -12.33 3.62
N GLU A 157 -12.35 -12.05 2.36
CA GLU A 157 -13.37 -12.79 1.60
C GLU A 157 -12.61 -13.82 0.76
N ILE A 158 -12.44 -15.02 1.28
CA ILE A 158 -11.98 -16.17 0.49
C ILE A 158 -13.08 -17.20 0.60
N ASP A 159 -13.60 -17.67 -0.53
CA ASP A 159 -14.55 -18.78 -0.56
C ASP A 159 -13.80 -20.04 -0.07
N PHE A 160 -14.11 -20.47 1.16
CA PHE A 160 -13.32 -21.47 1.92
C PHE A 160 -13.52 -22.92 1.43
N GLY A 161 -14.16 -23.14 0.27
CA GLY A 161 -14.52 -24.47 -0.24
C GLY A 161 -13.38 -25.48 -0.43
N CYS A 162 -12.11 -25.09 -0.29
CA CYS A 162 -10.96 -26.00 -0.46
C CYS A 162 -9.90 -26.00 0.65
N PHE A 163 -10.10 -25.34 1.80
CA PHE A 163 -9.08 -25.32 2.87
C PHE A 163 -9.59 -25.89 4.18
N SER A 164 -9.50 -27.21 4.32
CA SER A 164 -9.88 -27.92 5.54
C SER A 164 -8.86 -27.82 6.69
N ASN A 165 -7.86 -26.94 6.65
CA ASN A 165 -6.83 -26.86 7.71
C ASN A 165 -6.16 -25.48 7.82
N VAL A 166 -6.89 -24.45 8.23
CA VAL A 166 -6.27 -23.25 8.81
C VAL A 166 -6.91 -22.99 10.15
N VAL A 167 -6.32 -23.58 11.19
CA VAL A 167 -6.55 -23.17 12.57
C VAL A 167 -5.82 -21.83 12.74
N LEU A 168 -6.59 -20.77 13.02
CA LEU A 168 -6.06 -19.57 13.65
C LEU A 168 -5.68 -19.98 15.08
N LEU A 169 -4.38 -20.05 15.36
CA LEU A 169 -3.85 -19.90 16.71
C LEU A 169 -3.42 -18.45 16.86
#